data_AF-K9G9Z0-F1
#
_entry.id   AF-K9G9Z0-F1
#
_cell.length_a   1.000
_cell.length_b   1.000
_cell.length_c   1.000
_cell.angle_alpha   90.00
_cell.angle_beta   90.00
_cell.angle_gamma   90.00
#
_symmetry.space_group_name_H-M   'P 1'
#
loop_
_entity.id
_entity.type
_entity.pdbx_description
1 polymer ?
#
loop_
_entity_poly.entity_id
_entity_poly.type
_entity_poly.pdbx_seq_one_letter_code
_entity_poly.pdbx_strand_id
1 'polypeptide(L)'
;MQDNAPGHSAKETIEYFEELGVCIMAWPTFSPDLNPIESVWNWMKDWIEEKYGDQYMTPTILRGVVRDAWDAVPEDFLNGLTESMPARC
;
A
#
# COMPACT_ATOMS: atom_id res chain seq x y z
N MET A 1 7.59 -3.49 -6.42
CA MET A 1 7.17 -4.62 -5.58
C MET A 1 5.66 -4.71 -5.65
N GLN A 2 5.11 -5.90 -5.82
CA GLN A 2 3.66 -6.18 -5.80
C GLN A 2 3.48 -7.58 -5.22
N ASP A 3 2.28 -7.90 -4.72
CA ASP A 3 1.98 -9.26 -4.32
C ASP A 3 1.82 -10.18 -5.55
N ASN A 4 1.77 -11.49 -5.32
CA ASN A 4 1.56 -12.47 -6.38
C ASN A 4 0.06 -12.79 -6.59
N ALA A 5 -0.85 -11.83 -6.43
CA ALA A 5 -2.24 -12.10 -6.76
C ALA A 5 -2.38 -12.52 -8.24
N PRO A 6 -3.40 -13.31 -8.62
CA PRO A 6 -3.50 -13.89 -9.96
C PRO A 6 -3.43 -12.85 -11.10
N GLY A 7 -3.94 -11.63 -10.88
CA GLY A 7 -3.85 -10.55 -11.86
C GLY A 7 -2.42 -10.01 -12.05
N HIS A 8 -1.61 -9.99 -11.00
CA HIS A 8 -0.20 -9.55 -11.05
C HIS A 8 0.71 -10.61 -11.67
N SER A 9 0.33 -11.90 -11.56
CA SER A 9 1.06 -13.03 -12.15
C SER A 9 0.58 -13.38 -13.58
N ALA A 10 -0.42 -12.67 -14.09
CA ALA A 10 -0.94 -12.89 -15.43
C ALA A 10 0.12 -12.54 -16.48
N LYS A 11 0.18 -13.34 -17.55
CA LYS A 11 1.15 -13.16 -18.64
C LYS A 11 1.12 -11.74 -19.21
N GLU A 12 -0.06 -11.22 -19.52
CA GLU A 12 -0.23 -9.88 -20.07
C GLU A 12 0.32 -8.80 -19.13
N THR A 13 0.10 -8.95 -17.82
CA THR A 13 0.62 -8.02 -16.80
C THR A 13 2.15 -8.03 -16.74
N ILE A 14 2.76 -9.23 -16.80
CA ILE A 14 4.22 -9.38 -16.76
C ILE A 14 4.84 -8.78 -18.03
N GLU A 15 4.30 -9.12 -19.21
CA GLU A 15 4.78 -8.58 -20.50
C GLU A 15 4.70 -7.05 -20.53
N TYR A 16 3.61 -6.47 -20.01
CA TYR A 16 3.47 -5.02 -19.93
C TYR A 16 4.52 -4.35 -19.02
N PHE A 17 4.86 -4.96 -17.88
CA PHE A 17 5.93 -4.45 -17.03
C PHE A 17 7.30 -4.54 -17.70
N GLU A 18 7.56 -5.62 -18.46
CA GLU A 18 8.79 -5.76 -19.24
C GLU A 18 8.90 -4.68 -20.32
N GLU A 19 7.82 -4.37 -21.03
CA GLU A 19 7.76 -3.28 -22.02
C GLU A 19 8.05 -1.90 -21.40
N LEU A 20 7.59 -1.67 -20.17
CA LEU A 20 7.87 -0.44 -19.42
C LEU A 20 9.28 -0.41 -18.80
N GLY A 21 10.07 -1.49 -18.94
CA GLY A 21 11.38 -1.61 -18.31
C GLY A 21 11.33 -1.71 -16.78
N VAL A 22 10.18 -2.12 -16.22
CA VAL A 22 9.97 -2.27 -14.79
C VAL A 22 10.42 -3.66 -14.35
N CYS A 23 11.43 -3.73 -13.48
CA CYS A 23 11.85 -4.98 -12.88
C CYS A 23 10.88 -5.39 -11.76
N ILE A 24 10.18 -6.52 -11.96
CA ILE A 24 9.33 -7.11 -10.92
C ILE A 24 10.21 -7.88 -9.93
N MET A 25 10.17 -7.46 -8.66
CA MET A 25 10.84 -8.17 -7.58
C MET A 25 10.10 -9.47 -7.27
N ALA A 26 10.84 -10.57 -7.09
CA ALA A 26 10.26 -11.83 -6.62
C ALA A 26 9.69 -11.66 -5.21
N TRP A 27 8.40 -11.95 -5.04
CA TRP A 27 7.72 -11.83 -3.76
C TRP A 27 7.33 -13.21 -3.22
N PRO A 28 7.58 -13.52 -1.94
CA PRO A 28 7.06 -14.75 -1.33
C PRO A 28 5.53 -14.69 -1.20
N THR A 29 4.88 -15.83 -1.44
CA THR A 29 3.42 -15.94 -1.33
C THR A 29 2.99 -15.79 0.14
N PHE A 30 1.90 -15.06 0.39
CA PHE A 30 1.32 -14.85 1.73
C PHE A 30 2.23 -14.11 2.74
N SER A 31 3.00 -13.13 2.27
CA SER A 31 3.85 -12.28 3.13
C SER A 31 3.39 -10.82 3.18
N PRO A 32 2.20 -10.52 3.73
CA PRO A 32 1.73 -9.13 3.91
C PRO A 32 2.62 -8.37 4.91
N ASP A 33 3.26 -9.08 5.84
CA ASP A 33 4.25 -8.58 6.78
C ASP A 33 5.53 -8.05 6.11
N LEU A 34 5.74 -8.32 4.83
CA LEU A 34 6.84 -7.76 4.07
C LEU A 34 6.41 -6.53 3.27
N ASN A 35 5.12 -6.30 3.05
CA ASN A 35 4.63 -5.23 2.17
C ASN A 35 4.46 -3.90 2.94
N PRO A 36 5.29 -2.87 2.67
CA PRO A 36 5.23 -1.61 3.43
C PRO A 36 3.88 -0.90 3.35
N ILE A 37 3.12 -1.12 2.26
CA ILE A 37 1.84 -0.46 2.05
C ILE A 37 0.78 -0.87 3.09
N GLU A 38 0.89 -2.07 3.67
CA GLU A 38 0.01 -2.52 4.75
C GLU A 38 0.18 -1.65 6.00
N SER A 39 1.42 -1.26 6.30
CA SER A 39 1.72 -0.33 7.40
C SER A 39 1.15 1.06 7.12
N VAL A 40 1.19 1.52 5.87
CA VAL A 40 0.57 2.79 5.46
C VAL A 40 -0.95 2.74 5.59
N TRP A 41 -1.60 1.65 5.15
CA TRP A 41 -3.05 1.50 5.30
C TRP A 41 -3.48 1.42 6.77
N ASN A 42 -2.70 0.78 7.63
CA ASN A 42 -2.97 0.79 9.07
C ASN A 42 -2.88 2.20 9.64
N TRP A 43 -1.82 2.94 9.34
CA TRP A 43 -1.68 4.33 9.76
C TRP A 43 -2.84 5.21 9.28
N MET A 44 -3.25 5.06 8.01
CA MET A 44 -4.38 5.81 7.46
C MET A 44 -5.70 5.47 8.16
N LYS A 45 -5.95 4.20 8.48
CA LYS A 45 -7.15 3.80 9.24
C LYS A 45 -7.16 4.44 10.62
N ASP A 46 -6.04 4.38 11.34
CA ASP A 46 -5.91 4.98 12.67
C ASP A 46 -6.15 6.49 12.61
N TRP A 47 -5.57 7.18 11.60
CA TRP A 47 -5.79 8.61 11.38
C TRP A 47 -7.24 8.96 11.09
N ILE A 48 -7.94 8.16 10.27
CA ILE A 48 -9.35 8.35 9.95
C ILE A 48 -10.21 8.12 11.20
N GLU A 49 -9.94 7.07 11.97
CA GLU A 49 -10.67 6.75 13.19
C GLU A 49 -10.51 7.85 14.24
N GLU A 50 -9.29 8.38 14.42
CA GLU A 50 -9.03 9.51 15.33
C GLU A 50 -9.79 10.78 14.92
N LYS A 51 -9.83 11.10 13.62
CA LYS A 51 -10.43 12.34 13.11
C LYS A 51 -11.95 12.31 13.02
N TYR A 52 -12.52 11.18 12.61
CA TYR A 52 -13.94 11.09 12.23
C TYR A 52 -14.75 10.12 13.11
N GLY A 53 -14.09 9.22 13.84
CA GLY A 53 -14.72 8.15 14.62
C GLY A 53 -15.55 7.19 13.77
N ASP A 54 -16.45 6.44 14.41
CA ASP A 54 -17.30 5.41 13.79
C ASP A 54 -18.50 5.97 13.00
N GLN A 55 -18.32 7.09 12.31
CA GLN A 55 -19.41 7.69 11.53
C GLN A 55 -19.65 6.93 10.23
N TYR A 56 -20.92 6.72 9.89
CA TYR A 56 -21.29 6.17 8.59
C TYR A 56 -20.92 7.17 7.48
N MET A 57 -20.01 6.77 6.59
CA MET A 57 -19.60 7.58 5.45
C MET A 57 -20.23 7.06 4.16
N THR A 58 -20.84 7.96 3.39
CA THR A 58 -21.23 7.63 2.01
C THR A 58 -19.97 7.40 1.16
N PRO A 59 -20.05 6.66 0.03
CA PRO A 59 -18.88 6.43 -0.82
C PRO A 59 -18.20 7.73 -1.32
N THR A 60 -18.95 8.83 -1.43
CA THR A 60 -18.38 10.12 -1.84
C THR A 60 -17.57 10.75 -0.71
N ILE A 61 -18.09 10.72 0.52
CA ILE A 61 -17.39 11.22 1.70
C ILE A 61 -16.15 10.37 1.97
N LEU A 62 -16.28 9.04 1.92
CA LEU A 62 -15.18 8.11 2.16
C LEU A 62 -14.00 8.36 1.20
N ARG A 63 -14.27 8.64 -0.09
CA ARG A 63 -13.21 8.98 -1.05
C ARG A 63 -12.45 10.26 -0.69
N GLY A 64 -13.15 11.26 -0.14
CA GLY A 64 -12.51 12.49 0.34
C GLY A 64 -11.64 12.20 1.56
N VAL A 65 -12.22 11.53 2.56
CA VAL A 65 -11.52 11.18 3.81
C VAL A 65 -10.28 10.32 3.57
N VAL A 66 -10.34 9.34 2.67
CA VAL A 66 -9.18 8.51 2.32
C VAL A 66 -8.08 9.32 1.63
N ARG A 67 -8.43 10.34 0.83
CA ARG A 67 -7.44 11.26 0.24
C ARG A 67 -6.82 12.16 1.30
N ASP A 68 -7.62 12.71 2.19
CA ASP A 68 -7.12 13.53 3.31
C ASP A 68 -6.15 12.73 4.19
N ALA A 69 -6.49 11.46 4.47
CA ALA A 69 -5.61 10.56 5.22
C ALA A 69 -4.31 10.26 4.46
N TRP A 70 -4.38 10.06 3.15
CA TRP A 70 -3.20 9.83 2.31
C TRP A 70 -2.27 11.04 2.30
N ASP A 71 -2.82 12.25 2.13
CA ASP A 71 -2.06 13.50 2.12
C ASP A 71 -1.47 13.83 3.51
N ALA A 72 -2.02 13.26 4.57
CA ALA A 72 -1.54 13.43 5.94
C ALA A 72 -0.40 12.47 6.32
N VAL A 73 -0.11 11.42 5.53
CA VAL A 73 0.94 10.45 5.84
C VAL A 73 2.30 11.17 5.90
N PRO A 74 3.03 11.12 7.03
CA PRO A 74 4.33 11.79 7.14
C PRO A 74 5.37 11.16 6.23
N GLU A 75 6.18 11.99 5.56
CA GLU A 75 7.27 11.51 4.70
C GLU A 75 8.32 10.73 5.49
N ASP A 76 8.65 11.16 6.70
CA ASP A 76 9.58 10.45 7.59
C ASP A 76 9.09 9.04 7.96
N PHE A 77 7.77 8.85 8.06
CA PHE A 77 7.18 7.53 8.28
C PHE A 77 7.37 6.62 7.06
N LEU A 78 7.17 7.14 5.84
CA LEU A 78 7.41 6.41 4.59
C LEU A 78 8.90 6.04 4.41
N ASN A 79 9.79 6.97 4.75
CA ASN A 79 11.24 6.74 4.71
C ASN A 79 11.63 5.63 5.69
N GLY A 80 11.15 5.69 6.94
CA GLY A 80 11.41 4.66 7.93
C GLY A 80 10.90 3.27 7.53
N LEU A 81 9.73 3.18 6.90
CA LEU A 81 9.22 1.92 6.35
C LEU A 81 10.15 1.35 5.28
N THR A 82 10.62 2.20 4.36
CA THR A 82 11.55 1.81 3.29
C THR A 82 12.89 1.33 3.86
N GLU A 83 13.46 2.06 4.82
CA GLU A 83 14.73 1.72 5.46
C GLU A 83 14.65 0.42 6.27
N SER A 84 13.48 0.10 6.84
CA SER A 84 13.27 -1.14 7.60
C SER A 84 13.16 -2.40 6.74
N MET A 85 12.92 -2.26 5.42
CA MET A 85 12.66 -3.38 4.53
C MET A 85 13.76 -4.45 4.52
N PRO A 86 15.05 -4.11 4.40
CA PRO A 86 16.12 -5.11 4.40
C PRO A 86 16.19 -5.97 5.67
N ALA A 87 15.65 -5.49 6.80
CA ALA A 87 15.63 -6.24 8.06
C ALA A 87 14.42 -7.19 8.17
N ARG A 88 13.42 -7.06 7.28
CA ARG A 88 12.21 -7.89 7.24
C ARG A 88 12.36 -9.06 6.26
N CYS A 89 13.23 -8.94 5.27
CA CYS A 89 13.48 -9.92 4.19
C CYS A 89 14.50 -11.01 4.57
#